data_AF-A0A7R9LYB1-F1
#
_entry.id   AF-A0A7R9LYB1-F1
#
_cell.length_a   1.000
_cell.length_b   1.000
_cell.length_c   1.000
_cell.angle_alpha   90.00
_cell.angle_beta   90.00
_cell.angle_gamma   90.00
#
_symmetry.space_group_name_H-M   'P 1'
#
loop_
_entity.id
_entity.type
_entity.pdbx_description
1 polymer ?
#
loop_
_entity_poly.entity_id
_entity_poly.type
_entity_poly.pdbx_seq_one_letter_code
_entity_poly.pdbx_strand_id
1 'polypeptide(L)'
;MANSKNEYIRAPTCASGSEIIYAWAMDAPALVLPEGVGFKVGGDTGVNYLVLQVHYAHVDKFLNGAFDNSGIILKLLPQNTQKVNKRAGVLLLGTGGSIPNKSIEHMETACTIDEPLELHPFAFRTHTHKL
;
A
#
# COMPACT_ATOMS: atom_id res chain seq x y z
N MET A 1 -27.06 -5.61 -13.79
CA MET A 1 -27.42 -6.26 -12.51
C MET A 1 -26.15 -6.18 -11.65
N ALA A 2 -26.06 -5.50 -10.52
CA ALA A 2 -27.03 -5.29 -9.46
C ALA A 2 -27.08 -3.81 -9.02
N ASN A 3 -28.31 -3.34 -8.80
CA ASN A 3 -28.62 -2.15 -8.04
C ASN A 3 -28.38 -2.50 -6.55
N SER A 4 -27.13 -2.36 -6.08
CA SER A 4 -26.82 -2.36 -4.65
C SER A 4 -26.73 -0.90 -4.23
N LYS A 5 -27.75 -0.43 -3.51
CA LYS A 5 -27.59 0.77 -2.68
C LYS A 5 -26.51 0.43 -1.66
N ASN A 6 -25.28 0.93 -1.85
CA ASN A 6 -24.22 0.79 -0.86
C ASN A 6 -24.66 1.55 0.40
N GLU A 7 -25.13 0.83 1.41
CA GLU A 7 -25.46 1.39 2.73
C GLU A 7 -24.20 1.76 3.54
N TYR A 8 -23.01 1.45 3.03
CA TYR A 8 -21.74 1.75 3.68
C TYR A 8 -21.15 3.07 3.17
N ILE A 9 -20.93 4.00 4.10
CA ILE A 9 -20.17 5.22 3.84
C ILE A 9 -18.74 4.82 3.46
N ARG A 10 -18.33 5.17 2.25
CA ARG A 10 -16.95 4.97 1.77
C ARG A 10 -16.24 6.31 1.82
N ALA A 11 -15.00 6.31 2.33
CA ALA A 11 -14.11 7.45 2.35
C ALA A 11 -12.74 7.03 1.81
N PRO A 12 -11.96 7.97 1.24
CA PRO A 12 -10.56 7.70 0.91
C PRO A 12 -9.78 7.36 2.18
N THR A 13 -8.71 6.57 2.04
CA THR A 13 -7.85 6.15 3.17
C THR A 13 -7.25 7.36 3.91
N CYS A 14 -6.80 8.37 3.17
CA CYS A 14 -6.27 9.63 3.70
C CYS A 14 -6.93 10.81 2.98
N ALA A 15 -7.06 11.97 3.64
CA ALA A 15 -7.59 13.18 3.00
C ALA A 15 -6.69 13.71 1.87
N SER A 16 -5.37 13.54 2.03
CA SER A 16 -4.34 13.83 1.03
C SER A 16 -3.10 12.98 1.32
N GLY A 17 -2.20 12.83 0.34
CA GLY A 17 -0.87 12.21 0.53
C GLY A 17 -0.93 10.81 1.14
N SER A 18 -1.21 9.78 0.33
CA SER A 18 -1.15 8.40 0.78
C SER A 18 0.11 7.72 0.22
N GLU A 19 0.96 7.23 1.12
CA GLU A 19 2.10 6.38 0.78
C GLU A 19 1.89 5.00 1.40
N ILE A 20 1.93 3.96 0.56
CA ILE A 20 1.89 2.57 1.04
C ILE A 20 3.27 2.20 1.58
N ILE A 21 3.35 1.75 2.83
CA ILE A 21 4.62 1.31 3.44
C ILE A 21 4.68 -0.20 3.70
N TYR A 22 3.53 -0.87 3.66
CA TYR A 22 3.39 -2.30 3.88
C TYR A 22 2.13 -2.82 3.20
N ALA A 23 2.17 -4.06 2.72
CA ALA A 23 1.02 -4.79 2.22
C ALA A 23 1.12 -6.26 2.67
N TRP A 24 -0.05 -6.84 2.95
CA TRP A 24 -0.21 -8.27 3.16
C TRP A 24 -1.36 -8.74 2.27
N ALA A 25 -1.23 -9.94 1.72
CA ALA A 25 -2.30 -10.60 1.00
C ALA A 25 -2.36 -12.07 1.43
N MET A 26 -3.58 -12.60 1.49
CA MET A 26 -3.81 -14.03 1.66
C MET A 26 -3.08 -14.78 0.54
N ASP A 27 -2.38 -15.85 0.89
CA ASP A 27 -1.61 -16.70 -0.02
C ASP A 27 -0.42 -16.03 -0.74
N ALA A 28 -0.04 -14.82 -0.33
CA ALA A 28 1.19 -14.17 -0.79
C ALA A 28 2.31 -14.28 0.26
N PRO A 29 3.59 -14.40 -0.15
CA PRO A 29 4.72 -14.30 0.76
C PRO A 29 4.71 -12.96 1.52
N ALA A 30 5.12 -13.01 2.79
CA ALA A 30 5.25 -11.80 3.59
C ALA A 30 6.39 -10.91 3.07
N LEU A 31 6.21 -9.59 3.14
CA LEU A 31 7.30 -8.65 2.92
C LEU A 31 8.27 -8.69 4.11
N VAL A 32 9.51 -9.08 3.84
CA VAL A 32 10.61 -9.01 4.80
C VAL A 32 11.54 -7.88 4.38
N LEU A 33 11.69 -6.88 5.25
CA LEU A 33 12.67 -5.82 5.02
C LEU A 33 14.08 -6.40 5.12
N PRO A 34 14.98 -6.09 4.16
CA PRO A 34 16.38 -6.45 4.29
C PRO A 34 17.01 -5.89 5.56
N GLU A 35 18.09 -6.52 6.02
CA GLU A 35 18.82 -6.03 7.18
C GLU A 35 19.29 -4.58 6.97
N GLY A 36 19.14 -3.75 8.01
CA GLY A 36 19.52 -2.34 7.95
C GLY A 36 18.52 -1.42 7.24
N VAL A 37 17.42 -1.94 6.70
CA VAL A 37 16.41 -1.18 5.94
C VAL A 37 15.19 -0.85 6.81
N GLY A 38 14.72 0.40 6.74
CA GLY A 38 13.49 0.82 7.43
C GLY A 38 12.82 2.05 6.81
N PHE A 39 11.51 2.19 7.04
CA PHE A 39 10.76 3.39 6.69
C PHE A 39 10.91 4.46 7.77
N LYS A 40 11.20 5.70 7.36
CA LYS A 40 11.25 6.85 8.27
C LYS A 40 9.84 7.42 8.41
N VAL A 41 9.34 7.55 9.63
CA VAL A 41 8.00 8.09 9.95
C VAL A 41 8.09 9.16 11.04
N GLY A 42 7.05 10.00 11.16
CA GLY A 42 6.99 11.11 12.11
C GLY A 42 7.96 12.25 11.80
N GLY A 43 8.06 13.22 12.73
CA GLY A 43 8.96 14.36 12.60
C GLY A 43 8.69 15.16 11.32
N ASP A 44 9.74 15.35 10.51
CA ASP A 44 9.73 16.10 9.25
C ASP A 44 9.46 15.25 8.01
N THR A 45 9.09 13.97 8.18
CA THR A 45 8.94 13.02 7.06
C THR A 45 7.68 13.21 6.24
N GLY A 46 6.68 13.92 6.77
CA GLY A 46 5.34 14.01 6.19
C GLY A 46 4.43 12.82 6.53
N VAL A 47 4.95 11.72 7.12
CA VAL A 47 4.15 10.55 7.54
C VAL A 47 3.83 10.67 9.03
N ASN A 48 2.76 11.40 9.36
CA ASN A 48 2.36 11.66 10.75
C ASN A 48 1.34 10.67 11.30
N TYR A 49 0.69 9.91 10.42
CA TYR A 49 -0.36 8.95 10.77
C TYR A 49 -0.15 7.67 9.99
N LEU A 50 -0.49 6.55 10.63
CA LEU A 50 -0.54 5.24 9.99
C LEU A 50 -2.00 4.81 9.91
N VAL A 51 -2.46 4.51 8.70
CA VAL A 51 -3.83 4.07 8.44
C VAL A 51 -3.77 2.61 7.98
N LEU A 52 -4.47 1.73 8.69
CA LEU A 52 -4.61 0.33 8.31
C LEU A 52 -5.91 0.13 7.54
N GLN A 53 -5.81 -0.43 6.33
CA GLN A 53 -6.96 -0.89 5.56
C GLN A 53 -7.01 -2.42 5.60
N VAL A 54 -8.14 -2.98 6.06
CA VAL A 54 -8.38 -4.43 6.13
C VAL A 54 -9.49 -4.79 5.14
N HIS A 55 -9.22 -5.78 4.28
CA HIS A 55 -10.19 -6.31 3.32
C HIS A 55 -10.74 -7.65 3.80
N TYR A 56 -12.03 -7.68 4.13
CA TYR A 56 -12.75 -8.91 4.48
C TYR A 56 -13.44 -9.49 3.23
N ALA A 57 -12.94 -10.62 2.73
CA ALA A 57 -13.53 -11.31 1.58
C ALA A 57 -14.85 -12.02 1.94
N HIS A 58 -14.95 -12.55 3.16
CA HIS A 58 -16.12 -13.25 3.68
C HIS A 58 -16.52 -12.65 5.02
N VAL A 59 -17.82 -12.38 5.18
CA VAL A 59 -18.37 -11.66 6.34
C VAL A 59 -19.34 -12.49 7.17
N ASP A 60 -19.51 -13.78 6.86
CA ASP A 60 -20.48 -14.68 7.51
C ASP A 60 -20.34 -14.70 9.03
N LYS A 61 -19.09 -14.64 9.53
CA LYS A 61 -18.78 -14.59 10.96
C LYS A 61 -19.35 -13.35 11.64
N PHE A 62 -19.49 -12.24 10.93
CA PHE A 62 -19.97 -10.96 11.48
C PHE A 62 -21.49 -10.84 11.49
N LEU A 63 -22.22 -11.69 10.75
CA LEU A 63 -23.68 -11.61 10.64
C LEU A 63 -24.40 -11.79 12.00
N ASN A 64 -23.76 -12.48 12.94
CA ASN A 64 -24.28 -12.70 14.29
C ASN A 64 -23.60 -11.81 15.35
N GLY A 65 -23.00 -10.69 14.93
CA GLY A 65 -22.42 -9.70 15.84
C GLY A 65 -21.04 -10.05 16.40
N ALA A 66 -20.29 -10.95 15.76
CA ALA A 66 -18.91 -11.20 16.15
C ALA A 66 -18.02 -9.98 15.86
N PHE A 67 -16.95 -9.83 16.65
CA PHE A 67 -15.93 -8.80 16.48
C PHE A 67 -14.66 -9.38 15.87
N ASP A 68 -13.85 -8.52 15.24
CA ASP A 68 -12.52 -8.85 14.75
C ASP A 68 -11.48 -7.85 15.28
N ASN A 69 -10.25 -8.32 15.47
CA ASN A 69 -9.12 -7.51 15.93
C ASN A 69 -7.89 -7.69 15.01
N SER A 70 -8.12 -7.91 13.71
CA SER A 70 -7.05 -8.04 12.72
C SER A 70 -6.24 -6.75 12.66
N GLY A 71 -4.93 -6.92 12.57
CA GLY A 71 -4.00 -5.82 12.65
C GLY A 71 -2.60 -6.21 12.21
N ILE A 72 -1.69 -5.25 12.33
CA ILE A 72 -0.26 -5.46 12.14
C ILE A 72 0.47 -4.96 13.38
N ILE A 73 1.58 -5.62 13.71
CA ILE A 73 2.47 -5.17 14.78
C ILE A 73 3.65 -4.48 14.11
N LEU A 74 3.89 -3.23 14.51
CA LEU A 74 5.00 -2.44 14.00
C LEU A 74 6.13 -2.39 15.04
N LYS A 75 7.35 -2.63 14.57
CA LYS A 75 8.56 -2.42 15.37
C LYS A 75 9.13 -1.04 15.05
N LEU A 76 8.89 -0.09 15.93
CA LEU A 76 9.46 1.25 15.84
C LEU A 76 10.81 1.30 16.53
N LEU A 77 11.77 1.99 15.90
CA LEU A 77 13.08 2.26 16.47
C LEU A 77 13.25 3.78 16.61
N PRO A 78 13.95 4.26 17.64
CA PRO A 78 14.19 5.69 17.80
C PRO A 78 15.09 6.20 16.67
N GLN A 79 14.96 7.48 16.33
CA GLN A 79 15.70 8.10 15.22
C GLN A 79 17.22 7.98 15.35
N ASN A 80 17.76 7.95 16.58
CA ASN A 80 19.19 7.81 16.84
C ASN A 80 19.69 6.35 16.79
N THR A 81 18.86 5.40 16.35
CA THR A 81 19.27 4.00 16.22
C THR A 81 20.37 3.85 15.17
N GLN A 82 21.35 2.98 15.45
CA GLN A 82 22.38 2.59 14.47
C GLN A 82 21.98 1.33 13.67
N LYS A 83 20.81 0.73 13.98
CA LYS A 83 20.35 -0.51 13.34
C LYS A 83 19.78 -0.32 11.94
N VAL A 84 19.44 0.91 11.56
CA VAL A 84 18.90 1.26 10.25
C VAL A 84 19.88 2.22 9.57
N ASN A 85 20.48 1.77 8.48
CA ASN A 85 21.46 2.54 7.70
C ASN A 85 20.99 2.78 6.26
N LYS A 86 19.84 2.21 5.86
CA LYS A 86 19.22 2.40 4.54
C LYS A 86 17.76 2.79 4.72
N ARG A 87 17.31 3.79 3.95
CA ARG A 87 15.92 4.25 3.94
C ARG A 87 15.12 3.46 2.92
N ALA A 88 14.02 2.85 3.36
CA ALA A 88 13.01 2.32 2.47
C ALA A 88 12.13 3.46 1.93
N GLY A 89 11.62 3.27 0.71
CA GLY A 89 10.65 4.15 0.07
C GLY A 89 9.90 3.40 -1.02
N VAL A 90 8.82 3.99 -1.52
CA VAL A 90 8.01 3.41 -2.60
C VAL A 90 8.04 4.30 -3.83
N LEU A 91 8.46 3.72 -4.96
CA LEU A 91 8.32 4.33 -6.27
C LEU A 91 7.01 3.84 -6.91
N LEU A 92 6.03 4.73 -7.06
CA LEU A 92 4.76 4.42 -7.70
C LEU A 92 4.84 4.73 -9.20
N LEU A 93 4.65 3.71 -10.02
CA LEU A 93 4.47 3.83 -11.46
C LEU A 93 2.99 3.63 -11.78
N GLY A 94 2.30 4.73 -12.06
CA GLY A 94 0.88 4.73 -12.40
C GLY A 94 0.66 5.05 -13.88
N THR A 95 -0.36 4.45 -14.46
CA THR A 95 -0.85 4.77 -15.81
C THR A 95 -2.29 5.26 -15.74
N GLY A 96 -2.69 6.03 -16.75
CA GLY A 96 -4.07 6.49 -16.93
C GLY A 96 -4.43 6.45 -18.40
N GLY A 97 -5.72 6.30 -18.71
CA GLY A 97 -6.19 6.20 -20.09
C GLY A 97 -7.62 5.68 -20.18
N SER A 98 -8.03 5.35 -21.40
CA SER A 98 -9.33 4.74 -21.69
C SER A 98 -9.12 3.40 -22.39
N ILE A 99 -9.95 2.41 -22.07
CA ILE A 99 -9.95 1.10 -22.74
C ILE A 99 -11.26 0.96 -23.51
N PRO A 100 -11.25 1.05 -24.85
CA PRO A 100 -12.44 0.81 -25.65
C PRO A 100 -12.97 -0.62 -25.48
N ASN A 101 -14.27 -0.78 -25.63
CA ASN A 101 -14.91 -2.09 -25.51
C ASN A 101 -14.32 -3.10 -26.52
N LYS A 102 -13.97 -4.30 -26.03
CA LYS A 102 -13.39 -5.42 -26.82
C LYS A 102 -12.12 -5.05 -27.61
N SER A 103 -11.29 -4.18 -27.05
CA SER A 103 -10.01 -3.80 -27.65
C SER A 103 -8.83 -4.24 -26.78
N ILE A 104 -7.64 -4.21 -27.38
CA ILE A 104 -6.37 -4.34 -26.67
C ILE A 104 -5.79 -2.95 -26.57
N GLU A 105 -5.45 -2.53 -25.35
CA GLU A 105 -4.76 -1.28 -25.08
C GLU A 105 -3.51 -1.54 -24.24
N HIS A 106 -2.43 -0.82 -24.55
CA HIS A 106 -1.18 -0.89 -23.81
C HIS A 106 -1.03 0.40 -23.00
N MET A 107 -0.96 0.27 -21.67
CA MET A 107 -0.75 1.38 -20.77
C MET A 107 0.70 1.38 -20.31
N GLU A 108 1.48 2.35 -20.77
CA GLU A 108 2.93 2.43 -20.53
C GLU A 108 3.29 3.60 -19.62
N THR A 109 4.38 3.44 -18.86
CA THR A 109 4.96 4.49 -18.02
C THR A 109 6.48 4.34 -18.00
N ALA A 110 7.18 5.43 -18.21
CA ALA A 110 8.64 5.49 -18.21
C ALA A 110 9.07 6.89 -17.77
N CYS A 111 9.91 6.96 -16.75
CA CYS A 111 10.46 8.21 -16.22
C CYS A 111 11.95 8.03 -15.93
N THR A 112 12.75 9.04 -16.21
CA THR A 112 14.14 9.12 -15.76
C THR A 112 14.17 9.58 -14.31
N ILE A 113 15.06 8.99 -13.51
CA ILE A 113 15.29 9.41 -12.13
C ILE A 113 16.59 10.24 -12.12
N ASP A 114 16.42 11.56 -12.07
CA ASP A 114 17.53 12.53 -12.07
C ASP A 114 17.91 12.98 -10.65
N GLU A 115 18.00 12.03 -9.73
CA GLU A 115 18.36 12.25 -8.33
C GLU A 115 19.72 11.63 -8.03
N PRO A 116 20.58 12.24 -7.19
CA PRO A 116 21.87 11.69 -6.79
C PRO A 116 21.69 10.58 -5.72
N LEU A 117 20.87 9.58 -6.04
CA LEU A 117 20.49 8.48 -5.17
C LEU A 117 20.66 7.14 -5.89
N GLU A 118 21.26 6.17 -5.22
CA GLU A 118 21.29 4.79 -5.69
C GLU A 118 20.07 4.04 -5.15
N LEU A 119 19.25 3.50 -6.05
CA LEU A 119 18.06 2.73 -5.70
C LEU A 119 18.32 1.24 -5.87
N HIS A 120 17.97 0.46 -4.85
CA HIS A 120 18.03 -1.00 -4.88
C HIS A 120 16.62 -1.59 -4.76
N PRO A 121 15.93 -1.87 -5.87
CA PRO A 121 14.63 -2.53 -5.82
C PRO A 121 14.75 -3.92 -5.19
N PHE A 122 13.91 -4.21 -4.20
CA PHE A 122 13.90 -5.52 -3.51
C PHE A 122 12.50 -6.15 -3.41
N ALA A 123 11.45 -5.39 -3.72
CA ALA A 123 10.07 -5.85 -3.76
C ALA A 123 9.26 -5.00 -4.75
N PHE A 124 8.18 -5.58 -5.28
CA PHE A 124 7.22 -4.86 -6.11
C PHE A 124 5.80 -5.35 -5.80
N ARG A 125 4.81 -4.50 -6.09
CA ARG A 125 3.38 -4.83 -6.02
C ARG A 125 2.69 -4.27 -7.24
N THR A 126 1.96 -5.12 -7.94
CA THR A 126 1.07 -4.71 -9.04
C THR A 126 -0.34 -4.46 -8.51
N HIS A 127 -1.10 -3.61 -9.19
CA HIS A 127 -2.51 -3.35 -8.88
C HIS A 127 -3.27 -3.02 -10.15
N THR A 128 -4.34 -3.77 -10.41
CA THR A 128 -5.30 -3.52 -11.48
C THR A 128 -6.70 -3.87 -10.97
N HIS A 129 -7.73 -3.34 -11.63
CA HIS A 129 -9.10 -3.80 -11.41
C HIS A 129 -9.48 -4.86 -12.45
N LYS A 130 -10.62 -5.51 -12.24
CA LYS A 130 -11.23 -6.30 -13.31
C LYS A 130 -11.60 -5.36 -14.46
N LEU A 131 -11.05 -5.65 -15.65
CA LEU A 131 -11.35 -4.95 -16.90
C LEU A 131 -12.72 -5.38 -17.46
#